data_AF-A0A947YUA5-F1
#
_entry.id   AF-A0A947YUA5-F1
#
_cell.length_a   1.000
_cell.length_b   1.000
_cell.length_c   1.000
_cell.angle_alpha   90.00
_cell.angle_beta   90.00
_cell.angle_gamma   90.00
#
_symmetry.space_group_name_H-M   'P 1'
#
loop_
_entity.id
_entity.type
_entity.pdbx_description
1 polymer ?
#
loop_
_entity_poly.entity_id
_entity_poly.type
_entity_poly.pdbx_seq_one_letter_code
_entity_poly.pdbx_strand_id
1 'polypeptide(L)'
;MSSVFEIIMLLCFGAAWPFSIYKSYKSRSNGSKSGIFLFVVFIGYMSGILFKITGNTDGVIILYILNSGMVSVDIVLFFRNRKLDRTRLSGVEI
;
A
#
# COMPACT_ATOMS: atom_id res chain seq x y z
N MET A 1 19.01 -7.53 18.28
CA MET A 1 19.57 -7.48 16.90
C MET A 1 18.48 -7.62 15.83
N SER A 2 17.44 -8.42 16.06
CA SER A 2 16.36 -8.68 15.09
C SER A 2 15.54 -7.45 14.65
N SER A 3 15.29 -6.49 15.55
CA SER A 3 14.41 -5.35 15.25
C SER A 3 15.01 -4.30 14.31
N VAL A 4 16.34 -4.23 14.16
CA VAL A 4 16.98 -3.18 13.33
C VAL A 4 16.76 -3.45 11.84
N PHE A 5 16.94 -4.70 11.41
CA PHE A 5 16.69 -5.09 10.02
C PHE A 5 15.21 -4.97 9.65
N GLU A 6 14.32 -5.28 10.59
CA GLU A 6 12.87 -5.10 10.44
C GLU A 6 12.49 -3.63 10.27
N ILE A 7 13.04 -2.74 11.11
CA ILE A 7 12.85 -1.29 10.99
C ILE A 7 13.33 -0.79 9.62
N ILE A 8 14.53 -1.17 9.20
CA ILE A 8 15.09 -0.77 7.89
C ILE A 8 14.20 -1.26 6.75
N MET A 9 13.76 -2.52 6.80
CA MET A 9 12.85 -3.09 5.82
C MET A 9 11.54 -2.30 5.74
N LEU A 10 10.91 -1.99 6.89
CA LEU A 10 9.67 -1.22 6.94
C LEU A 10 9.83 0.24 6.53
N LEU A 11 11.00 0.84 6.75
CA LEU A 11 11.32 2.18 6.26
C LEU A 11 11.48 2.18 4.74
N CYS A 12 12.20 1.20 4.18
CA CYS A 12 12.34 1.05 2.73
C CYS A 12 10.98 0.81 2.05
N PHE A 13 10.15 -0.08 2.59
CA PHE A 13 8.79 -0.25 2.11
C PHE A 13 7.95 1.01 2.30
N GLY A 14 8.07 1.64 3.47
CA GLY A 14 7.37 2.86 3.83
C GLY A 14 7.65 4.00 2.85
N ALA A 15 8.90 4.14 2.40
CA ALA A 15 9.30 5.14 1.42
C ALA A 15 8.80 4.84 0.00
N ALA A 16 8.58 3.57 -0.36
CA ALA A 16 8.06 3.19 -1.67
C ALA A 16 6.59 3.59 -1.87
N TRP A 17 5.79 3.56 -0.81
CA TRP A 17 4.35 3.87 -0.90
C TRP A 17 4.03 5.33 -1.25
N PRO A 18 4.63 6.38 -0.66
CA PRO A 18 4.44 7.77 -1.06
C PRO A 18 4.70 8.00 -2.55
N PHE A 19 5.74 7.38 -3.10
CA PHE A 19 6.05 7.47 -4.52
C PHE A 19 4.96 6.79 -5.38
N SER A 20 4.52 5.60 -4.96
CA SER A 20 3.43 4.86 -5.60
C SER A 20 2.12 5.67 -5.61
N ILE A 21 1.75 6.24 -4.46
CA ILE A 21 0.57 7.08 -4.24
C ILE A 21 0.64 8.33 -5.10
N TYR A 22 1.76 9.06 -5.06
CA TYR A 22 1.95 10.28 -5.84
C TYR A 22 1.81 10.02 -7.35
N LYS A 23 2.43 8.95 -7.85
CA LYS A 23 2.31 8.54 -9.25
C LYS A 23 0.87 8.17 -9.60
N SER A 24 0.18 7.42 -8.74
CA SER A 24 -1.22 7.05 -8.97
C SER A 24 -2.15 8.25 -8.96
N TYR A 25 -1.94 9.21 -8.06
CA TYR A 25 -2.70 10.45 -7.99
C TYR A 25 -2.48 11.35 -9.22
N LYS A 26 -1.22 11.54 -9.65
CA LYS A 26 -0.87 12.40 -10.79
C LYS A 26 -1.29 11.79 -12.13
N SER A 27 -1.10 10.49 -12.30
CA SER A 27 -1.40 9.80 -13.57
C SER A 27 -2.90 9.63 -13.83
N ARG A 28 -3.74 9.65 -12.78
CA ARG A 28 -5.20 9.39 -12.84
C ARG A 28 -5.58 8.13 -13.65
N SER A 29 -4.66 7.18 -13.76
CA SER A 29 -4.82 5.92 -14.48
C SER A 29 -4.00 4.86 -13.75
N ASN A 30 -4.48 3.62 -13.78
CA ASN A 30 -3.84 2.52 -13.06
C ASN A 30 -2.71 1.85 -13.83
N GLY A 31 -2.53 2.13 -15.13
CA GLY A 31 -1.49 1.51 -15.95
C GLY A 31 -1.43 -0.02 -15.73
N SER A 32 -0.23 -0.55 -15.46
CA SER A 32 0.01 -1.98 -15.15
C SER A 32 0.00 -2.30 -13.65
N LYS A 33 -0.57 -1.44 -12.80
CA LYS A 33 -0.57 -1.64 -11.35
C LYS A 33 -1.52 -2.78 -10.96
N SER A 34 -1.01 -3.77 -10.22
CA SER A 34 -1.81 -4.92 -9.78
C SER A 34 -2.49 -4.64 -8.44
N GLY A 35 -3.83 -4.50 -8.45
CA GLY A 35 -4.63 -4.35 -7.23
C GLY A 35 -4.52 -5.55 -6.27
N ILE A 36 -4.32 -6.76 -6.81
CA ILE A 36 -4.14 -7.98 -6.00
C ILE A 36 -2.85 -7.89 -5.19
N PHE A 37 -1.77 -7.39 -5.79
CA PHE A 37 -0.49 -7.18 -5.08
C PHE A 37 -0.66 -6.26 -3.87
N LEU A 38 -1.38 -5.14 -4.02
CA LEU A 38 -1.67 -4.24 -2.90
C LEU A 38 -2.41 -4.94 -1.76
N PHE A 39 -3.41 -5.76 -2.08
CA PHE A 39 -4.16 -6.52 -1.07
C PHE A 39 -3.30 -7.56 -0.36
N VAL A 40 -2.45 -8.29 -1.09
CA VAL A 40 -1.53 -9.28 -0.50
C VAL A 40 -0.58 -8.60 0.48
N VAL A 41 -0.01 -7.45 0.11
CA VAL A 41 0.88 -6.70 1.00
C VAL A 41 0.14 -6.13 2.21
N PHE A 42 -1.09 -5.65 2.03
CA PHE A 42 -1.94 -5.20 3.15
C PHE A 42 -2.21 -6.31 4.17
N ILE A 43 -2.56 -7.52 3.71
CA ILE A 43 -2.76 -8.69 4.57
C ILE A 43 -1.45 -9.09 5.26
N GLY A 44 -0.32 -9.02 4.54
CA GLY A 44 1.01 -9.24 5.11
C GLY A 44 1.31 -8.30 6.29
N TYR A 45 1.00 -7.01 6.16
CA TYR A 45 1.16 -6.06 7.28
C TYR A 45 0.22 -6.37 8.44
N MET A 46 -1.04 -6.77 8.19
CA MET A 46 -1.97 -7.18 9.26
C MET A 46 -1.42 -8.38 10.05
N SER A 47 -0.89 -9.38 9.33
CA SER A 47 -0.26 -10.56 9.96
C SER A 47 0.94 -10.16 10.82
N GLY A 48 1.79 -9.25 10.34
CA GLY A 48 2.93 -8.73 11.10
C GLY A 48 2.51 -7.98 12.38
N ILE A 49 1.44 -7.19 12.31
CA ILE A 49 0.88 -6.50 13.49
C ILE A 49 0.37 -7.51 14.52
N LEU A 50 -0.40 -8.51 14.09
CA LEU A 50 -0.92 -9.56 14.98
C LEU A 50 0.20 -10.32 15.68
N PHE A 51 1.24 -10.71 14.93
CA PHE A 51 2.42 -11.38 15.49
C PHE A 51 3.11 -10.51 16.55
N LYS A 52 3.26 -9.20 16.28
CA LYS A 52 3.89 -8.26 17.21
C LYS A 52 3.09 -8.06 18.50
N ILE A 53 1.76 -8.00 18.41
CA ILE A 53 0.86 -7.88 19.56
C ILE A 53 0.95 -9.11 20.48
N THR A 54 1.12 -10.31 19.91
CA THR A 54 1.19 -11.57 20.70
C THR A 54 2.54 -11.85 21.35
N GLY A 55 3.62 -11.18 20.92
CA GLY A 55 4.99 -11.52 21.32
C GLY A 55 5.72 -10.46 22.16
N ASN A 56 5.75 -9.21 21.69
CA ASN A 56 6.35 -8.07 22.40
C ASN A 56 6.05 -6.77 21.64
N THR A 57 5.37 -5.83 22.29
CA THR A 57 4.96 -4.56 21.67
C THR A 57 6.13 -3.57 21.71
N ASP A 58 6.93 -3.57 20.65
CA ASP A 58 7.97 -2.56 20.41
C ASP A 58 7.45 -1.45 19.50
N GLY A 59 8.12 -0.29 19.49
CA GLY A 59 7.78 0.85 18.62
C GLY A 59 7.74 0.54 17.11
N VAL A 60 8.26 -0.60 16.67
CA VAL A 60 8.16 -1.12 15.29
C VAL A 60 6.71 -1.27 14.83
N ILE A 61 5.77 -1.52 15.75
CA ILE A 61 4.34 -1.62 15.44
C ILE A 61 3.80 -0.33 14.79
N ILE A 62 4.34 0.83 15.16
CA ILE A 62 3.96 2.13 14.56
C ILE A 62 4.33 2.16 13.08
N LEU A 63 5.49 1.62 12.70
CA LEU A 63 5.92 1.53 11.30
C LEU A 63 5.04 0.59 10.49
N TYR A 64 4.57 -0.51 11.09
CA TYR A 64 3.60 -1.40 10.46
C TYR A 64 2.24 -0.72 10.24
N ILE A 65 1.73 -0.02 11.24
CA ILE A 65 0.47 0.74 11.14
C ILE A 65 0.58 1.82 10.07
N LEU A 66 1.70 2.56 10.05
CA LEU A 66 1.96 3.61 9.06
C LEU A 66 2.01 3.02 7.64
N ASN A 67 2.75 1.93 7.43
CA ASN A 67 2.78 1.21 6.15
C ASN A 67 1.40 0.73 5.72
N SER A 68 0.64 0.10 6.62
CA SER A 68 -0.74 -0.32 6.34
C SER A 68 -1.65 0.85 5.96
N GLY A 69 -1.54 1.98 6.65
CA GLY A 69 -2.24 3.21 6.31
C GLY A 69 -1.91 3.70 4.90
N MET A 70 -0.62 3.73 4.53
CA MET A 70 -0.24 4.14 3.18
C MET A 70 -0.73 3.17 2.10
N VAL A 71 -0.64 1.87 2.34
CA VAL A 71 -1.17 0.85 1.40
C VAL A 71 -2.67 1.00 1.22
N SER A 72 -3.42 1.23 2.30
CA SER A 72 -4.87 1.41 2.22
C SER A 72 -5.25 2.66 1.42
N VAL A 73 -4.53 3.77 1.59
CA VAL A 73 -4.70 4.98 0.75
C VAL A 73 -4.41 4.65 -0.73
N ASP A 74 -3.36 3.90 -1.01
CA ASP A 74 -3.01 3.49 -2.37
C ASP A 74 -4.06 2.54 -3.00
N ILE A 75 -4.69 1.67 -2.19
CA ILE A 75 -5.83 0.83 -2.60
C ILE A 75 -7.04 1.69 -2.96
N VAL A 76 -7.39 2.69 -2.14
CA VAL A 76 -8.52 3.60 -2.44
C VAL A 76 -8.26 4.37 -3.73
N LEU A 77 -7.03 4.86 -3.93
CA LEU A 77 -6.61 5.51 -5.17
C LEU A 77 -6.70 4.57 -6.37
N PHE A 78 -6.29 3.31 -6.20
CA PHE A 78 -6.42 2.29 -7.23
C PHE A 78 -7.89 2.09 -7.65
N PHE A 79 -8.83 1.97 -6.70
CA PHE A 79 -10.25 1.86 -7.04
C PHE A 79 -10.80 3.11 -7.75
N ARG A 80 -10.42 4.30 -7.28
CA ARG A 80 -10.80 5.57 -7.91
C ARG A 80 -10.33 5.66 -9.36
N ASN A 81 -9.06 5.36 -9.59
CA ASN A 81 -8.46 5.38 -10.93
C ASN A 81 -9.06 4.29 -11.83
N ARG A 82 -9.43 3.13 -11.28
CA ARG A 82 -10.09 2.06 -12.04
C ARG A 82 -11.45 2.50 -12.56
N LYS A 83 -12.18 3.31 -11.80
CA LYS A 83 -13.44 3.91 -12.22
C LYS A 83 -13.22 4.93 -13.34
N LEU A 84 -12.21 5.79 -13.21
CA LEU A 84 -11.83 6.78 -14.24
C LEU A 84 -11.41 6.12 -15.57
N ASP A 85 -10.59 5.07 -15.50
CA ASP A 85 -10.16 4.31 -16.69
C ASP A 85 -11.35 3.63 -17.38
N ARG A 86 -12.28 3.03 -16.62
CA ARG A 86 -13.52 2.45 -17.17
C ARG A 86 -14.37 3.50 -17.90
N THR A 87 -14.56 4.68 -17.31
CA THR A 87 -15.33 5.77 -17.94
C THR A 87 -14.68 6.27 -19.23
N ARG A 88 -13.33 6.35 -19.27
CA ARG A 88 -12.60 6.74 -20.49
C ARG A 88 -12.79 5.75 -21.63
N LEU A 89 -12.73 4.45 -21.35
CA LEU A 89 -12.93 3.41 -22.36
C LEU A 89 -14.34 3.46 -22.96
N SER A 90 -15.37 3.60 -22.13
CA SER A 90 -16.77 3.70 -22.59
C SER A 90 -17.10 4.95 -23.41
N GLY A 91 -16.29 6.01 -23.34
CA GLY A 91 -16.46 7.23 -24.15
C GLY A 91 -15.76 7.18 -25.51
N VAL A 92 -14.94 6.17 -25.78
CA VAL A 92 -14.27 5.96 -27.08
C VAL A 92 -15.10 5.03 -27.99
N GLU A 93 -16.06 4.29 -27.42
CA GLU A 93 -16.94 3.37 -28.16
C GLU A 93 -18.23 4.02 -28.72
N ILE A 94 -18.34 5.36 -28.72
CA ILE A 94 -19.49 6.10 -29.30
C ILE A 94 -19.03 6.94 -30.48
#